data_AF-A0A966U1C4-F1
#
_entry.id   AF-A0A966U1C4-F1
#
_cell.length_a   1.000
_cell.length_b   1.000
_cell.length_c   1.000
_cell.angle_alpha   90.00
_cell.angle_beta   90.00
_cell.angle_gamma   90.00
#
_symmetry.space_group_name_H-M   'P 1'
#
loop_
_entity.id
_entity.type
_entity.pdbx_description
1 polymer ?
#
loop_
_entity_poly.entity_id
_entity_poly.type
_entity_poly.pdbx_seq_one_letter_code
_entity_poly.pdbx_strand_id
1 'polypeptide(L)' 'MEKIGFIGLGNMGRGMASNIRRKQFAMMVYDLNPTPVAALVELGAEAACDVAALGRASSIAI' A
#
# COMPACT_ATOMS: atom_id res chain seq x y z
N MET A 1 6.63 -1.41 15.25
CA MET A 1 5.42 -1.94 14.59
C MET A 1 5.80 -2.27 13.17
N GLU A 2 5.46 -3.46 12.68
CA GLU A 2 5.73 -3.85 11.30
C GLU A 2 4.76 -3.13 10.35
N LYS A 3 5.29 -2.42 9.36
CA LYS A 3 4.52 -1.71 8.32
C LYS A 3 4.78 -2.39 6.98
N ILE A 4 3.71 -2.76 6.29
CA ILE A 4 3.77 -3.43 4.99
C ILE A 4 3.80 -2.37 3.88
N GLY A 5 4.78 -2.45 3.00
CA GLY A 5 4.84 -1.71 1.75
C GLY A 5 4.21 -2.54 0.64
N PHE A 6 3.33 -1.96 -0.17
CA PHE A 6 2.74 -2.64 -1.33
C PHE A 6 2.94 -1.81 -2.60
N ILE A 7 3.63 -2.36 -3.59
CA ILE A 7 3.91 -1.71 -4.87
C ILE A 7 3.11 -2.39 -5.97
N GLY A 8 2.32 -1.62 -6.72
CA GLY A 8 1.51 -2.14 -7.82
C GLY A 8 0.13 -2.59 -7.36
N LEU A 9 -0.86 -1.74 -7.57
CA LEU A 9 -2.26 -1.88 -7.18
C LEU A 9 -3.18 -2.12 -8.39
N GLY A 10 -2.70 -2.91 -9.35
CA GLY A 10 -3.51 -3.40 -10.47
C GLY A 10 -4.61 -4.38 -10.04
N ASN A 11 -5.15 -5.14 -10.98
CA ASN A 11 -6.28 -6.05 -10.72
C ASN A 11 -6.05 -7.02 -9.55
N MET A 12 -4.86 -7.62 -9.47
CA MET A 12 -4.48 -8.54 -8.39
C MET A 12 -4.07 -7.79 -7.13
N GLY A 13 -3.11 -6.85 -7.26
CA GLY A 13 -2.51 -6.13 -6.13
C GLY A 13 -3.52 -5.37 -5.29
N ARG A 14 -4.51 -4.72 -5.93
CA ARG A 14 -5.58 -4.00 -5.21
C ARG A 14 -6.37 -4.92 -4.28
N GLY A 15 -6.71 -6.12 -4.73
CA GLY A 15 -7.47 -7.09 -3.93
C GLY A 15 -6.68 -7.56 -2.72
N MET A 16 -5.41 -7.88 -2.92
CA MET A 16 -4.49 -8.30 -1.85
C MET A 16 -4.28 -7.19 -0.82
N ALA A 17 -3.91 -5.99 -1.28
CA ALA A 17 -3.64 -4.86 -0.40
C ALA A 17 -4.89 -4.41 0.36
N SER A 18 -6.06 -4.40 -0.28
CA SER A 18 -7.34 -4.16 0.42
C SER A 18 -7.62 -5.19 1.51
N ASN A 19 -7.37 -6.48 1.25
CA ASN A 19 -7.59 -7.55 2.23
C ASN A 19 -6.68 -7.40 3.45
N ILE A 20 -5.40 -7.13 3.22
CA ILE A 20 -4.43 -6.87 4.30
C ILE A 20 -4.84 -5.63 5.10
N ARG A 21 -5.23 -4.54 4.42
CA ARG A 21 -5.62 -3.30 5.10
C ARG A 21 -6.89 -3.47 5.93
N ARG A 22 -7.89 -4.22 5.45
CA ARG A 22 -9.12 -4.55 6.21
C ARG A 22 -8.82 -5.35 7.49
N LYS A 23 -7.72 -6.11 7.53
CA LYS A 23 -7.22 -6.78 8.74
C LYS A 23 -6.40 -5.85 9.65
N GLN A 24 -6.42 -4.55 9.38
CA GLN A 24 -5.82 -3.48 10.19
C GLN A 24 -4.29 -3.50 10.29
N PHE A 25 -3.60 -4.22 9.41
CA PHE A 25 -2.14 -4.07 9.31
C PHE A 25 -1.79 -2.66 8.81
N ALA A 26 -0.75 -2.07 9.43
CA ALA A 26 -0.19 -0.80 8.97
C ALA A 26 0.37 -0.99 7.56
N MET A 27 -0.02 -0.11 6.63
CA MET A 27 0.30 -0.28 5.22
C MET A 27 0.64 1.06 4.58
N MET A 28 1.69 1.06 3.77
CA MET A 28 2.00 2.10 2.80
C MET A 28 1.93 1.53 1.39
N VAL A 29 1.36 2.27 0.44
CA VAL A 29 1.11 1.78 -0.92
C VAL A 29 1.63 2.74 -1.97
N TYR A 30 2.01 2.19 -3.13
CA TYR A 30 2.46 2.95 -4.29
C TYR A 30 1.96 2.31 -5.58
N ASP A 31 1.46 3.11 -6.51
CA ASP A 31 1.16 2.73 -7.88
C ASP A 31 1.37 3.96 -8.79
N LEU A 32 1.67 3.73 -10.07
CA LEU A 32 1.76 4.80 -11.06
C LEU A 32 0.40 5.44 -11.35
N ASN A 33 -0.68 4.66 -11.25
CA ASN A 33 -2.04 5.13 -11.32
C ASN A 33 -2.49 5.59 -9.91
N PRO A 34 -2.86 6.87 -9.74
CA PRO A 34 -3.31 7.39 -8.44
C PRO A 34 -4.67 6.84 -8.00
N THR A 35 -5.47 6.30 -8.92
CA THR A 35 -6.85 5.84 -8.65
C THR A 35 -6.89 4.69 -7.62
N PRO A 36 -6.18 3.57 -7.81
CA PRO A 36 -6.17 2.50 -6.81
C PRO A 36 -5.47 2.91 -5.50
N VAL A 37 -4.52 3.85 -5.54
CA VAL A 37 -3.90 4.41 -4.32
C VAL A 37 -4.96 5.11 -3.48
N ALA A 38 -5.74 6.02 -4.07
CA ALA A 38 -6.81 6.73 -3.38
C ALA A 38 -7.82 5.76 -2.71
N ALA A 39 -8.23 4.72 -3.43
CA ALA A 39 -9.15 3.71 -2.90
C ALA A 39 -8.58 2.96 -1.67
N LEU A 40 -7.26 2.76 -1.59
CA LEU A 40 -6.65 2.14 -0.41
C LEU A 40 -6.39 3.11 0.72
N VAL A 41 -6.13 4.39 0.40
CA VAL A 41 -6.07 5.46 1.40
C VAL A 41 -7.42 5.62 2.10
N GLU A 42 -8.54 5.51 1.38
CA GLU A 42 -9.88 5.47 1.98
C GLU A 42 -10.07 4.27 2.94
N LEU A 43 -9.39 3.15 2.69
CA LEU A 43 -9.33 2.01 3.62
C LEU A 43 -8.31 2.21 4.77
N GLY A 44 -7.62 3.35 4.81
CA GLY A 44 -6.66 3.74 5.84
C GLY A 44 -5.22 3.33 5.57
N ALA A 45 -4.86 3.00 4.34
CA ALA A 45 -3.46 2.90 3.95
C ALA A 45 -2.82 4.29 3.82
N GLU A 46 -1.50 4.37 3.88
CA GLU A 46 -0.74 5.58 3.60
C GLU A 46 -0.22 5.55 2.15
N ALA A 47 -0.26 6.67 1.43
CA ALA A 47 0.33 6.76 0.10
C ALA A 47 1.83 7.09 0.20
N ALA A 48 2.68 6.35 -0.51
CA ALA A 48 4.07 6.73 -0.70
C ALA A 48 4.23 7.71 -1.87
N CYS A 49 5.20 8.62 -1.78
CA CYS A 49 5.54 9.53 -2.88
C CYS A 49 6.34 8.83 -3.99
N ASP A 50 7.13 7.83 -3.64
CA ASP A 50 7.91 7.01 -4.55
C ASP A 50 8.24 5.64 -3.90
N VAL A 51 8.79 4.73 -4.71
CA VAL A 51 9.20 3.39 -4.26
C VAL A 51 10.28 3.46 -3.17
N ALA A 52 11.17 4.45 -3.21
CA ALA A 52 12.26 4.57 -2.26
C ALA A 52 11.76 4.97 -0.86
N ALA A 53 10.78 5.88 -0.78
CA ALA A 53 10.12 6.29 0.44
C ALA A 53 9.35 5.13 1.06
N LEU A 54 8.64 4.34 0.24
CA LEU A 54 7.95 3.14 0.69
C LEU A 54 8.92 2.12 1.29
N GLY A 55 10.04 1.87 0.61
CA GLY A 55 11.08 0.95 1.08
C GLY A 55 11.72 1.39 2.40
N ARG A 56 11.94 2.69 2.60
CA ARG A 56 12.47 3.22 3.88
C ARG A 56 11.46 3.14 5.03
N ALA A 57 10.17 3.26 4.73
CA ALA A 57 9.11 3.35 5.73
C ALA A 57 8.50 1.99 6.11
N SER A 58 8.82 0.92 5.37
CA SER A 58 8.21 -0.40 5.52
C SER A 58 9.22 -1.44 6.02
N SER A 59 8.77 -2.36 6.86
CA SER A 59 9.61 -3.49 7.34
C SER A 59 9.59 -4.67 6.37
N ILE A 60 8.52 -4.79 5.57
CA ILE A 60 8.36 -5.77 4.49
C ILE A 60 7.79 -5.03 3.29
N ALA A 61 8.32 -5.28 2.09
CA ALA A 61 7.79 -4.76 0.82
C ALA A 61 7.33 -5.92 -0.06
N ILE A 62 6.14 -5.78 -0.65
CA ILE A 62 5.50 -6.72 -1.58
C ILE A 62 5.34 -6.03 -2.93
#